data_AF-A0AAU9UDD8-F1
#
_entry.id   AF-A0AAU9UDD8-F1
#
_cell.length_a   1.000
_cell.length_b   1.000
_cell.length_c   1.000
_cell.angle_alpha   90.00
_cell.angle_beta   90.00
_cell.angle_gamma   90.00
#
_symmetry.space_group_name_H-M   'P 1'
#
loop_
_entity.id
_entity.type
_entity.pdbx_description
1 polymer ?
#
loop_
_entity_poly.entity_id
_entity_poly.type
_entity_poly.pdbx_seq_one_letter_code
_entity_poly.pdbx_strand_id
1 'polypeptide(L)'
;MTVRNFDDGNPGVESLFGFLNITDLKQFNRIPNGNGRYLDLVFSNSHCLVSRNSSPLTKEDIHHPALSVQLRIEYDGSTFSTPRKIRLFRKANYNDINEVIAGIDWYDGDWVIVTFLMP
;
A
#
# COMPACT_ATOMS: atom_id res chain seq x y z
N MET A 1 22.18 9.28 6.19
CA MET A 1 21.75 7.88 6.39
C MET A 1 22.41 7.07 5.29
N THR A 2 23.43 6.30 5.62
CA THR A 2 24.36 5.67 4.67
C THR A 2 23.65 4.57 3.89
N VAL A 3 23.49 4.76 2.58
CA VAL A 3 23.02 3.72 1.65
C VAL A 3 24.13 2.68 1.58
N ARG A 4 23.88 1.47 2.10
CA ARG A 4 24.80 0.34 1.94
C ARG A 4 24.81 -0.05 0.47
N ASN A 5 26.01 -0.24 -0.09
CA ASN A 5 26.27 -0.66 -1.46
C ASN A 5 25.37 -1.85 -1.83
N PHE A 6 24.36 -1.58 -2.64
CA PHE A 6 23.58 -2.58 -3.34
C PHE A 6 24.31 -2.82 -4.66
N ASP A 7 25.13 -3.87 -4.71
CA ASP A 7 25.70 -4.52 -5.91
C ASP A 7 25.91 -3.59 -7.12
N ASP A 8 27.12 -3.00 -7.22
CA ASP A 8 27.55 -1.95 -8.16
C ASP A 8 27.58 -2.36 -9.65
N GLY A 9 26.64 -3.18 -10.12
CA GLY A 9 26.58 -3.63 -11.52
C GLY A 9 25.23 -4.13 -12.02
N ASN A 10 24.15 -4.03 -11.24
CA ASN A 10 22.82 -4.38 -11.72
C ASN A 10 22.15 -3.15 -12.36
N PRO A 11 21.96 -3.11 -13.70
CA PRO A 11 21.39 -1.95 -14.38
C PRO A 11 19.95 -1.63 -13.94
N GLY A 12 19.22 -2.63 -13.44
CA GLY A 12 17.88 -2.42 -12.86
C GLY A 12 17.93 -1.64 -11.55
N VAL A 13 18.95 -1.88 -10.72
CA VAL A 13 19.14 -1.17 -9.44
C VAL A 13 19.54 0.28 -9.70
N GLU A 14 20.45 0.52 -10.63
CA GLU A 14 20.85 1.88 -11.03
C GLU A 14 19.67 2.67 -11.60
N SER A 15 18.90 2.06 -12.50
CA SER A 15 17.71 2.69 -13.09
C SER A 15 16.66 3.01 -12.04
N LEU A 16 16.46 2.12 -11.06
CA LEU A 16 15.55 2.36 -9.95
C LEU A 16 16.03 3.53 -9.08
N PHE A 17 17.31 3.58 -8.70
CA PHE A 17 17.84 4.71 -7.93
C PHE A 17 17.75 6.04 -8.69
N GLY A 18 18.05 6.03 -9.99
CA GLY A 18 17.85 7.20 -10.86
C GLY A 18 16.40 7.69 -10.82
N PHE A 19 15.45 6.76 -10.98
CA PHE A 19 14.02 7.07 -10.91
C PHE A 19 13.59 7.63 -9.55
N LEU A 20 14.00 6.99 -8.44
CA LEU A 20 13.65 7.43 -7.09
C LEU A 20 14.19 8.83 -6.79
N ASN A 21 15.41 9.13 -7.24
CA ASN A 21 16.02 10.44 -7.07
C ASN A 21 15.29 11.54 -7.87
N ILE A 22 14.91 11.26 -9.12
CA ILE A 22 14.21 12.24 -9.97
C ILE A 22 12.80 12.54 -9.46
N THR A 23 12.18 11.58 -8.76
CA THR A 23 10.79 11.67 -8.28
C THR A 23 10.65 12.03 -6.79
N ASP A 24 11.76 12.21 -6.07
CA ASP A 24 11.83 12.37 -4.60
C ASP A 24 11.07 11.26 -3.83
N LEU A 25 10.99 10.06 -4.42
CA LEU A 25 10.36 8.91 -3.80
C LEU A 25 11.29 8.29 -2.76
N LYS A 26 10.78 8.13 -1.54
CA LYS A 26 11.50 7.52 -0.40
C LYS A 26 10.83 6.21 0.00
N GLN A 27 11.63 5.22 0.40
CA GLN A 27 11.14 3.92 0.88
C GLN A 27 10.65 4.04 2.33
N PHE A 28 9.40 3.66 2.58
CA PHE A 28 8.77 3.71 3.91
C PHE A 28 8.57 2.34 4.56
N ASN A 29 8.46 1.25 3.78
CA ASN A 29 8.34 -0.07 4.38
C ASN A 29 9.66 -0.48 5.05
N ARG A 30 9.58 -0.77 6.35
CA ARG A 30 10.67 -1.29 7.19
C ARG A 30 10.29 -2.58 7.90
N ILE A 31 9.27 -3.28 7.43
CA ILE A 31 8.83 -4.55 8.00
C ILE A 31 9.47 -5.68 7.19
N PRO A 32 10.38 -6.48 7.81
CA PRO A 32 10.93 -7.64 7.15
C PRO A 32 9.89 -8.77 7.12
N ASN A 33 10.05 -9.68 6.15
CA ASN A 33 9.31 -10.93 6.14
C ASN A 33 9.82 -11.92 7.21
N GLY A 34 9.23 -13.11 7.26
CA GLY A 34 9.61 -14.17 8.21
C GLY A 34 11.06 -14.63 8.12
N ASN A 35 11.76 -14.32 7.02
CA ASN A 35 13.18 -14.62 6.82
C ASN A 35 14.11 -13.41 7.09
N GLY A 36 13.60 -12.31 7.66
CA GLY A 36 14.39 -11.12 7.93
C GLY A 36 14.74 -10.29 6.69
N ARG A 37 14.07 -10.51 5.55
CA ARG A 37 14.33 -9.82 4.27
C ARG A 37 13.24 -8.79 3.96
N TYR A 38 13.61 -7.70 3.31
CA TYR A 38 12.68 -6.68 2.82
C TYR A 38 12.37 -6.96 1.35
N LEU A 39 11.29 -7.70 1.08
CA LEU A 39 10.85 -7.99 -0.29
C LEU A 39 9.83 -6.97 -0.78
N ASP A 40 8.94 -6.51 0.11
CA ASP A 40 7.88 -5.58 -0.24
C ASP A 40 8.37 -4.13 -0.16
N LEU A 41 8.17 -3.37 -1.25
CA LEU A 41 8.60 -1.98 -1.35
C LEU A 41 7.42 -1.02 -1.34
N VAL A 42 7.53 0.06 -0.55
CA VAL A 42 6.51 1.11 -0.44
C VAL A 42 7.21 2.44 -0.56
N PHE A 43 7.08 3.06 -1.73
CA PHE A 43 7.70 4.35 -2.03
C PHE A 43 6.67 5.48 -2.01
N SER A 44 7.04 6.62 -1.45
CA SER A 44 6.23 7.85 -1.51
C SER A 44 7.11 9.09 -1.48
N ASN A 45 6.64 10.16 -2.10
CA ASN A 45 7.23 11.50 -1.98
C ASN A 45 6.61 12.30 -0.83
N SER A 46 5.59 11.74 -0.18
CA SER A 46 4.88 12.32 0.95
C SER A 46 5.04 11.42 2.18
N HIS A 47 4.74 11.95 3.36
CA HIS A 47 4.82 11.15 4.58
C HIS A 47 3.83 9.97 4.53
N CYS A 48 4.37 8.78 4.74
CA CYS A 48 3.66 7.52 4.73
C CYS A 48 3.98 6.73 6.01
N LEU A 49 2.96 6.20 6.68
CA LEU A 49 3.11 5.27 7.80
C LEU A 49 2.86 3.85 7.31
N VAL A 50 3.81 2.96 7.56
CA VAL A 50 3.69 1.54 7.23
C VAL A 50 3.79 0.72 8.52
N SER A 51 2.78 -0.11 8.79
CA SER A 51 2.73 -1.01 9.94
C SER A 51 2.30 -2.42 9.52
N ARG A 52 2.57 -3.44 10.32
CA ARG A 52 2.04 -4.78 10.05
C ARG A 52 0.55 -4.77 10.37
N ASN A 53 -0.25 -5.41 9.52
CA ASN A 53 -1.69 -5.51 9.74
C ASN A 53 -1.97 -6.52 10.86
N SER A 54 -2.77 -6.12 11.85
CA SER A 54 -3.14 -6.97 12.98
C SER A 54 -4.31 -7.91 12.71
N SER A 55 -5.04 -7.70 11.61
CA SER A 55 -6.21 -8.50 11.23
C SER A 55 -6.18 -8.74 9.71
N PRO A 56 -5.26 -9.59 9.22
CA PRO A 56 -5.22 -9.93 7.79
C PRO A 56 -6.50 -10.68 7.40
N LEU A 57 -7.06 -10.37 6.22
CA LEU A 57 -8.27 -11.01 5.70
C LEU A 57 -8.04 -12.48 5.30
N THR A 58 -6.81 -12.83 5.00
CA THR A 58 -6.38 -14.17 4.61
C THR A 58 -5.25 -14.65 5.52
N LYS A 59 -4.95 -15.96 5.46
CA LYS A 59 -3.77 -16.51 6.12
C LYS A 59 -2.51 -15.78 5.62
N GLU A 60 -1.75 -15.26 6.56
CA GLU A 60 -0.53 -14.51 6.24
C GLU A 60 0.55 -15.44 5.64
N ASP A 61 1.16 -15.00 4.55
CA ASP A 61 2.32 -15.66 3.94
C ASP A 61 3.58 -15.30 4.74
N ILE A 62 4.42 -16.29 5.04
CA ILE A 62 5.71 -16.09 5.70
C ILE A 62 6.65 -15.18 4.90
N HIS A 63 6.50 -15.14 3.57
CA HIS A 63 7.31 -14.31 2.68
C HIS A 63 6.76 -12.90 2.48
N HIS A 64 5.46 -12.70 2.69
CA HIS A 64 4.75 -11.45 2.45
C HIS A 64 3.83 -11.12 3.63
N PRO A 65 4.37 -10.46 4.68
CA PRO A 65 3.55 -10.04 5.81
C PRO A 65 2.51 -9.01 5.35
N ALA A 66 1.32 -9.06 5.94
CA ALA A 66 0.27 -8.11 5.60
C ALA A 66 0.67 -6.71 6.10
N LEU A 67 0.65 -5.71 5.22
CA LEU A 67 1.00 -4.33 5.54
C LEU A 67 -0.24 -3.44 5.58
N SER A 68 -0.30 -2.55 6.57
CA SER A 68 -1.21 -1.41 6.62
C SER A 68 -0.43 -0.15 6.26
N VAL A 69 -0.92 0.59 5.27
CA VAL A 69 -0.24 1.75 4.69
C VAL A 69 -1.15 2.96 4.76
N GLN A 70 -0.71 4.00 5.47
CA GLN A 70 -1.45 5.25 5.61
C GLN A 70 -0.66 6.39 4.97
N LEU A 71 -1.23 7.00 3.92
CA LEU A 71 -0.71 8.21 3.29
C LEU A 71 -1.52 9.43 3.70
N ARG A 72 -0.81 10.55 3.90
CA ARG A 72 -1.43 11.86 4.00
C ARG A 72 -1.33 12.55 2.63
N ILE A 73 -2.48 12.85 2.04
CA ILE A 73 -2.56 13.56 0.76
C ILE A 73 -2.97 15.01 1.06
N GLU A 74 -2.18 15.97 0.61
CA GLU A 74 -2.54 17.38 0.66
C GLU A 74 -3.36 17.71 -0.60
N TYR A 75 -4.60 18.18 -0.41
CA TYR A 75 -5.51 18.53 -1.49
C TYR A 75 -5.57 20.05 -1.65
N ASP A 76 -5.21 20.56 -2.83
CA ASP A 76 -5.09 21.99 -3.11
C ASP A 76 -6.39 22.70 -3.52
N GLY A 77 -7.53 22.01 -3.49
CA GLY A 77 -8.84 22.63 -3.68
C GLY A 77 -9.16 23.07 -5.12
N SER A 78 -8.32 22.78 -6.11
CA SER A 78 -8.59 23.16 -7.50
C SER A 78 -9.72 22.29 -8.11
N THR A 79 -10.97 22.73 -7.96
CA THR A 79 -12.13 22.02 -8.52
C THR A 79 -12.28 22.35 -10.01
N PHE A 80 -11.76 21.49 -10.89
CA PHE A 80 -12.20 21.46 -12.28
C PHE A 80 -13.61 20.86 -12.34
N SER A 81 -14.63 21.73 -12.29
CA SER A 81 -16.04 21.33 -12.38
C SER A 81 -16.41 21.01 -13.83
N THR A 82 -16.20 19.75 -14.23
CA THR A 82 -16.96 19.17 -15.33
C THR A 82 -18.20 18.47 -14.75
N PRO A 83 -19.39 18.55 -15.38
CA PRO A 83 -20.54 17.77 -14.95
C PRO A 83 -20.19 16.28 -15.03
N ARG A 84 -20.10 15.63 -13.87
CA ARG A 84 -19.81 14.20 -13.73
C ARG A 84 -21.00 13.53 -13.07
N LYS A 85 -21.31 12.30 -13.50
CA LYS A 85 -22.20 11.42 -12.72
C LYS A 85 -21.48 11.08 -11.41
N ILE A 86 -21.90 11.72 -10.31
CA ILE A 86 -21.35 11.44 -8.99
C ILE A 86 -22.11 10.26 -8.40
N ARG A 87 -21.39 9.16 -8.14
CA ARG A 87 -21.92 8.07 -7.31
C ARG A 87 -21.79 8.48 -5.85
N LEU A 88 -22.87 8.34 -5.09
CA LEU A 88 -22.93 8.69 -3.67
C LEU A 88 -22.29 7.60 -2.80
N PHE A 89 -21.02 7.27 -3.06
CA PHE A 89 -20.29 6.25 -2.30
C PHE A 89 -20.33 6.52 -0.79
N ARG A 90 -20.28 7.79 -0.39
CA ARG A 90 -20.42 8.25 1.01
C ARG A 90 -21.74 7.85 1.70
N LYS A 91 -22.78 7.47 0.95
CA LYS A 91 -24.07 7.03 1.48
C LYS A 91 -24.22 5.50 1.52
N ALA A 92 -23.21 4.74 1.12
CA ALA A 92 -23.25 3.30 1.24
C ALA A 92 -23.28 2.88 2.72
N ASN A 93 -24.06 1.85 3.05
CA ASN A 93 -24.02 1.27 4.39
C ASN A 93 -22.77 0.41 4.53
N TYR A 94 -21.67 1.05 4.88
CA TYR A 94 -20.39 0.40 5.03
C TYR A 94 -20.33 -0.58 6.19
N ASN A 95 -21.18 -0.42 7.22
CA ASN A 95 -21.25 -1.38 8.31
C ASN A 95 -21.76 -2.73 7.79
N ASP A 96 -22.90 -2.75 7.11
CA ASP A 96 -23.45 -3.99 6.53
C ASP A 96 -22.49 -4.61 5.51
N ILE A 97 -21.86 -3.79 4.66
CA ILE A 97 -20.89 -4.27 3.67
C ILE A 97 -19.70 -4.93 4.37
N ASN A 98 -19.16 -4.30 5.41
CA ASN A 98 -18.03 -4.83 6.16
C ASN A 98 -18.41 -6.09 6.94
N GLU A 99 -19.62 -6.16 7.49
CA GLU A 99 -20.14 -7.36 8.16
C GLU A 99 -20.24 -8.53 7.18
N VAL A 100 -20.79 -8.31 5.99
CA VAL A 100 -20.86 -9.34 4.94
C VAL A 100 -19.46 -9.77 4.52
N ILE A 101 -18.54 -8.83 4.26
CA ILE A 101 -17.16 -9.12 3.85
C ILE A 101 -16.39 -9.88 4.93
N ALA A 102 -16.60 -9.54 6.20
CA ALA A 102 -15.96 -10.21 7.34
C ALA A 102 -16.48 -11.64 7.56
N GLY A 103 -17.71 -11.93 7.13
CA GLY A 103 -18.31 -13.26 7.20
C GLY A 103 -17.91 -14.19 6.05
N ILE A 104 -17.22 -13.70 5.02
CA ILE A 104 -16.74 -14.52 3.91
C ILE A 104 -15.53 -15.33 4.39
N ASP A 105 -15.55 -16.63 4.10
CA ASP A 105 -14.38 -17.48 4.27
C ASP A 105 -13.41 -17.27 3.10
N TRP A 106 -12.34 -16.52 3.34
CA TRP A 106 -11.30 -16.23 2.36
C TRP A 106 -10.27 -17.36 2.23
N TYR A 107 -10.43 -18.48 2.94
CA TYR A 107 -9.51 -19.62 2.88
C TYR A 107 -9.74 -20.53 1.66
N ASP A 108 -10.86 -20.38 0.94
CA ASP A 108 -11.26 -21.23 -0.17
C ASP A 108 -11.21 -20.49 -1.53
N GLY A 109 -9.99 -20.23 -2.02
CA GLY A 109 -9.72 -20.06 -3.45
C GLY A 109 -9.79 -18.65 -4.06
N ASP A 110 -8.76 -18.37 -4.87
CA ASP A 110 -8.53 -17.23 -5.77
C ASP A 110 -8.31 -15.84 -5.15
N TRP A 111 -7.05 -15.41 -5.25
CA TRP A 111 -6.52 -14.11 -4.81
C TRP A 111 -7.28 -12.94 -5.42
N VAL A 112 -8.22 -12.38 -4.66
CA VAL A 112 -8.73 -11.02 -4.91
C VAL A 112 -8.44 -10.17 -3.69
N ILE A 113 -7.33 -9.42 -3.75
CA ILE A 113 -7.05 -8.37 -2.77
C ILE A 113 -8.02 -7.22 -3.04
N VAL A 114 -9.02 -7.05 -2.18
CA VAL A 114 -9.85 -5.84 -2.15
C VAL A 114 -9.62 -5.13 -0.81
N THR A 115 -8.82 -4.07 -0.82
CA THR A 115 -8.69 -3.17 0.32
C THR A 115 -9.37 -1.85 -0.01
N PHE A 116 -10.48 -1.54 0.67
CA PHE A 116 -11.05 -0.19 0.66
C PHE A 116 -10.47 0.61 1.83
N LEU A 117 -9.60 1.57 1.53
CA LEU A 117 -9.30 2.66 2.47
C LEU A 117 -10.50 3.61 2.48
N MET A 118 -11.16 3.76 3.64
CA MET A 118 -12.10 4.86 3.83
C MET A 118 -11.37 6.13 4.25
N PRO A 119 -11.82 7.30 3.77
CA PRO A 119 -11.37 8.61 4.25
C PRO A 119 -11.85 8.91 5.67
#